data_AF-A0AAF0IKY2-F1
#
_entry.id   AF-A0AAF0IKY2-F1
#
_cell.length_a   1.000
_cell.length_b   1.000
_cell.length_c   1.000
_cell.angle_alpha   90.00
_cell.angle_beta   90.00
_cell.angle_gamma   90.00
#
_symmetry.space_group_name_H-M   'P 1'
#
loop_
_entity.id
_entity.type
_entity.pdbx_description
1 polymer ?
#
loop_
_entity_poly.entity_id
_entity_poly.type
_entity_poly.pdbx_seq_one_letter_code
_entity_poly.pdbx_strand_id
1 'polypeptide(L)'
;MVKVEDPSILEEAARGEFENPLPQKVCSDGRTIYLSWNNFGPPRKVTGIVQITDFDRSVQGDTPNSGCIQAEVYRAPEAILDASYSYSIDIWSLGVMLWDVLESKKLFREVYDIDADDYDELGHLAHITALLGPPPKELLNKGKRTHLFYDSEGKFKGRTISATAFNFETVLSQVDGEDKMMFIEFVKRMLKWDPAERSTAKELLQDPWLYAEFDTD
;
A
#
# COMPACT_ATOMS: atom_id res chain seq x y z
N MET A 1 4.92 -24.35 6.25
CA MET A 1 6.38 -24.53 6.29
C MET A 1 6.97 -23.37 5.50
N VAL A 2 7.78 -22.52 6.15
CA VAL A 2 8.41 -21.36 5.50
C VAL A 2 9.41 -21.89 4.47
N LYS A 3 9.32 -21.42 3.22
CA LYS A 3 10.27 -21.75 2.16
C LYS A 3 11.29 -20.61 2.05
N VAL A 4 12.56 -20.98 1.89
CA VAL A 4 13.67 -20.03 1.68
C VAL A 4 14.15 -20.21 0.24
N GLU A 5 14.39 -19.10 -0.46
CA GLU A 5 14.79 -19.13 -1.89
C GLU A 5 16.18 -19.69 -2.11
N ASP A 6 17.05 -19.43 -1.15
CA ASP A 6 18.41 -19.91 -1.10
C ASP A 6 18.77 -20.16 0.37
N PRO A 7 18.99 -21.41 0.80
CA PRO A 7 19.39 -21.73 2.16
C PRO A 7 20.64 -20.97 2.63
N SER A 8 21.51 -20.52 1.71
CA SER A 8 22.71 -19.74 2.03
C SER A 8 22.39 -18.43 2.75
N ILE A 9 21.18 -17.86 2.55
CA ILE A 9 20.72 -16.64 3.23
C ILE A 9 20.77 -16.79 4.75
N LEU A 10 20.46 -17.99 5.27
CA LEU A 10 20.48 -18.24 6.72
C LEU A 10 21.92 -18.28 7.25
N GLU A 11 22.84 -18.84 6.46
CA GLU A 11 24.26 -18.92 6.82
C GLU A 11 24.94 -17.53 6.71
N GLU A 12 24.60 -16.75 5.68
CA GLU A 12 25.01 -15.36 5.54
C GLU A 12 24.50 -14.50 6.69
N ALA A 13 23.24 -14.63 7.08
CA ALA A 13 22.67 -13.91 8.22
C ALA A 13 23.36 -14.31 9.54
N ALA A 14 23.58 -15.60 9.78
CA ALA A 14 24.26 -16.08 10.98
C ALA A 14 25.71 -15.57 11.07
N ARG A 15 26.44 -15.59 9.95
CA ARG A 15 27.79 -15.03 9.86
C ARG A 15 27.80 -13.52 10.05
N GLY A 16 26.83 -12.81 9.46
CA GLY A 16 26.67 -11.38 9.63
C GLY A 16 26.44 -10.99 11.09
N GLU A 17 25.57 -11.71 11.81
CA GLU A 17 25.34 -11.50 13.24
C GLU A 17 26.58 -11.81 14.09
N PHE A 18 27.37 -12.82 13.71
CA PHE A 18 28.61 -13.14 14.41
C PHE A 18 29.71 -12.08 14.21
N GLU A 19 29.89 -11.62 12.97
CA GLU A 19 30.92 -10.65 12.60
C GLU A 19 30.56 -9.22 13.02
N ASN A 20 29.27 -8.86 12.94
CA ASN A 20 28.75 -7.54 13.25
C ASN A 20 27.37 -7.65 13.95
N PRO A 21 27.36 -7.94 15.25
CA PRO A 21 26.12 -8.21 15.98
C PRO A 21 25.18 -7.01 15.99
N LEU A 22 23.89 -7.28 15.82
CA LEU A 22 22.86 -6.27 15.91
C LEU A 22 22.78 -5.69 17.33
N PRO A 23 22.18 -4.48 17.49
CA PRO A 23 21.98 -3.89 18.80
C PRO A 23 21.33 -4.86 19.78
N GLN A 24 21.94 -4.98 20.97
CA GLN A 24 21.48 -5.86 22.02
C GLN A 24 21.23 -5.08 23.32
N LYS A 25 20.22 -5.51 24.07
CA LYS A 25 19.86 -4.96 25.38
C LYS A 25 20.06 -6.01 26.46
N VAL A 26 21.00 -5.78 27.36
CA VAL A 26 21.18 -6.61 28.56
C VAL A 26 20.26 -6.10 29.66
N CYS A 27 19.38 -6.96 30.14
CA CYS A 27 18.45 -6.68 31.22
C CYS A 27 19.13 -6.86 32.58
N SER A 28 18.57 -6.24 33.62
CA SER A 28 19.11 -6.33 34.99
C SER A 28 19.07 -7.75 35.58
N ASP A 29 18.25 -8.64 35.02
CA ASP A 29 18.17 -10.07 35.38
C ASP A 29 19.15 -10.95 34.59
N GLY A 30 20.03 -10.35 33.77
CA GLY A 30 21.04 -11.06 32.99
C GLY A 30 20.56 -11.57 31.62
N ARG A 31 19.30 -11.35 31.24
CA ARG A 31 18.82 -11.71 29.89
C ARG A 31 19.31 -10.72 28.84
N THR A 32 19.74 -11.21 27.69
CA THR A 32 20.02 -10.38 26.51
C THR A 32 18.85 -10.44 25.54
N ILE A 33 18.35 -9.29 25.13
CA ILE A 33 17.37 -9.13 24.06
C ILE A 33 18.12 -8.67 22.82
N TYR A 34 17.98 -9.43 21.73
CA TYR A 34 18.57 -9.12 20.45
C TYR A 34 17.55 -8.42 19.56
N LEU A 35 17.99 -7.41 18.80
CA LEU A 35 17.18 -6.91 17.70
C LEU A 35 17.03 -8.02 16.65
N SER A 36 15.79 -8.26 16.20
CA SER A 36 15.54 -9.29 15.18
C SER A 36 16.11 -8.85 13.84
N TRP A 37 16.82 -9.75 13.17
CA TRP A 37 17.20 -9.56 11.78
C TRP A 37 15.95 -9.59 10.91
N ASN A 38 15.61 -8.46 10.30
CA ASN A 38 14.36 -8.26 9.55
C ASN A 38 14.58 -7.88 8.08
N ASN A 39 15.83 -7.84 7.62
CA ASN A 39 16.16 -7.50 6.24
C ASN A 39 17.05 -8.57 5.59
N PHE A 40 16.45 -9.43 4.77
CA PHE A 40 17.15 -10.44 3.98
C PHE A 40 17.39 -10.00 2.53
N GLY A 41 17.21 -8.70 2.24
CA GLY A 41 17.23 -8.16 0.89
C GLY A 41 15.94 -8.45 0.11
N PRO A 42 15.85 -7.97 -1.14
CA PRO A 42 14.73 -8.28 -2.02
C PRO A 42 14.74 -9.77 -2.40
N PRO A 43 13.56 -10.40 -2.56
CA PRO A 43 13.48 -11.76 -3.07
C PRO A 43 14.14 -11.87 -4.45
N ARG A 44 15.05 -12.83 -4.62
CA ARG A 44 15.70 -13.17 -5.89
C ARG A 44 14.83 -14.11 -6.72
N LYS A 45 13.98 -14.93 -6.10
CA LYS A 45 13.07 -15.88 -6.78
C LYS A 45 11.76 -16.03 -6.02
N VAL A 46 10.65 -16.17 -6.75
CA VAL A 46 9.36 -16.51 -6.15
C VAL A 46 9.46 -17.90 -5.53
N THR A 47 9.26 -17.99 -4.22
CA THR A 47 9.31 -19.25 -3.49
C THR A 47 7.92 -19.72 -3.06
N GLY A 48 7.37 -20.65 -3.83
CA GLY A 48 6.11 -21.29 -3.49
C GLY A 48 4.89 -20.40 -3.73
N ILE A 49 3.85 -20.64 -2.95
CA ILE A 49 2.55 -19.97 -3.07
C ILE A 49 2.56 -18.78 -2.11
N VAL A 50 2.21 -17.60 -2.60
CA VAL A 50 2.01 -16.42 -1.76
C VAL A 50 0.77 -16.64 -0.89
N GLN A 51 0.90 -16.44 0.41
CA GLN A 51 -0.19 -16.63 1.38
C GLN A 51 -0.34 -15.35 2.21
N ILE A 52 -1.59 -14.92 2.43
CA ILE A 52 -1.90 -13.86 3.38
C ILE A 52 -1.68 -14.42 4.78
N THR A 53 -0.96 -13.68 5.61
CA THR A 53 -0.66 -14.03 7.00
C THR A 53 -0.95 -12.82 7.89
N ASP A 54 -0.70 -12.96 9.19
CA ASP A 54 -0.84 -11.89 10.18
C ASP A 54 -2.26 -11.27 10.25
N PHE A 55 -3.18 -12.05 10.80
CA PHE A 55 -4.60 -11.67 10.93
C PHE A 55 -4.92 -10.94 12.25
N ASP A 56 -3.91 -10.41 12.95
CA ASP A 56 -4.04 -9.76 14.26
C ASP A 56 -4.94 -8.51 14.23
N ARG A 57 -5.00 -7.83 13.08
CA ARG A 57 -5.84 -6.66 12.80
C ARG A 57 -7.06 -6.96 11.93
N SER A 58 -7.33 -8.23 11.65
CA SER A 58 -8.52 -8.60 10.87
C SER A 58 -9.81 -8.31 11.65
N VAL A 59 -10.85 -7.88 10.92
CA VAL A 59 -12.18 -7.60 11.46
C VAL A 59 -13.25 -8.25 10.59
N GLN A 60 -14.45 -8.44 11.13
CA GLN A 60 -15.59 -8.90 10.35
C GLN A 60 -16.07 -7.76 9.43
N GLY A 61 -16.24 -8.01 8.13
CA GLY A 61 -16.62 -6.96 7.19
C GLY A 61 -18.12 -6.86 6.90
N ASP A 62 -18.93 -7.76 7.47
CA ASP A 62 -20.41 -7.73 7.42
C ASP A 62 -21.01 -6.65 8.35
N THR A 63 -20.21 -6.12 9.27
CA THR A 63 -20.53 -4.94 10.07
C THR A 63 -19.74 -3.72 9.60
N PRO A 64 -20.30 -2.49 9.69
CA PRO A 64 -19.53 -1.27 9.49
C PRO A 64 -18.39 -1.17 10.50
N ASN A 65 -17.17 -0.93 10.02
CA ASN A 65 -16.00 -0.72 10.86
C ASN A 65 -15.48 0.72 10.75
N SER A 66 -14.72 1.18 11.74
CA SER A 66 -14.08 2.50 11.74
C SER A 66 -12.84 2.51 12.63
N GLY A 67 -11.96 3.49 12.44
CA GLY A 67 -10.72 3.64 13.20
C GLY A 67 -9.47 3.65 12.31
N CYS A 68 -8.31 3.79 12.96
CA CYS A 68 -7.02 3.81 12.29
C CYS A 68 -6.60 2.38 11.91
N ILE A 69 -6.65 2.08 10.62
CA ILE A 69 -6.24 0.79 10.04
C ILE A 69 -5.33 1.01 8.83
N GLN A 70 -4.79 -0.11 8.32
CA GLN A 70 -3.83 -0.17 7.22
C GLN A 70 -2.49 0.49 7.56
N ALA A 71 -1.43 -0.07 6.98
CA ALA A 71 -0.15 0.61 6.92
C ALA A 71 -0.29 1.89 6.08
N GLU A 72 0.42 2.93 6.49
CA GLU A 72 0.21 4.33 6.11
C GLU A 72 0.21 4.58 4.59
N VAL A 73 1.17 4.00 3.86
CA VAL A 73 1.28 4.14 2.40
C VAL A 73 0.20 3.39 1.62
N TYR A 74 -0.47 2.40 2.24
CA TYR A 74 -1.53 1.60 1.63
C TYR A 74 -2.92 1.99 2.13
N ARG A 75 -3.01 3.06 2.93
CA ARG A 75 -4.24 3.50 3.57
C ARG A 75 -5.22 4.07 2.54
N ALA A 76 -6.46 3.62 2.60
CA ALA A 76 -7.53 4.05 1.70
C ALA A 76 -8.10 5.42 2.12
N PRO A 77 -8.69 6.19 1.18
CA PRO A 77 -9.20 7.52 1.48
C PRO A 77 -10.27 7.51 2.58
N GLU A 78 -11.15 6.50 2.63
CA GLU A 78 -12.15 6.36 3.69
C GLU A 78 -11.52 6.16 5.07
N ALA A 79 -10.35 5.52 5.17
CA ALA A 79 -9.63 5.37 6.44
C ALA A 79 -8.96 6.67 6.87
N ILE A 80 -8.37 7.43 5.94
CA ILE A 80 -7.79 8.76 6.23
C ILE A 80 -8.89 9.71 6.75
N LEU A 81 -10.05 9.70 6.09
CA LEU A 81 -11.20 10.54 6.43
C LEU A 81 -12.00 10.06 7.66
N ASP A 82 -11.67 8.89 8.22
CA ASP A 82 -12.45 8.19 9.26
C ASP A 82 -13.95 8.08 8.89
N ALA A 83 -14.20 7.67 7.66
CA ALA A 83 -15.48 7.16 7.21
C ALA A 83 -15.57 5.66 7.49
N SER A 84 -16.80 5.13 7.56
CA SER A 84 -16.98 3.69 7.74
C SER A 84 -16.40 2.90 6.56
N TYR A 85 -15.77 1.77 6.86
CA TYR A 85 -15.17 0.88 5.85
C TYR A 85 -15.71 -0.56 5.95
N SER A 86 -15.47 -1.31 4.88
CA SER A 86 -15.77 -2.75 4.72
C SER A 86 -14.67 -3.38 3.83
N TYR A 87 -14.87 -4.60 3.31
CA TYR A 87 -13.88 -5.40 2.58
C TYR A 87 -13.18 -4.69 1.41
N SER A 88 -13.84 -3.71 0.79
CA SER A 88 -13.29 -2.91 -0.32
C SER A 88 -12.04 -2.10 0.06
N ILE A 89 -11.76 -1.94 1.35
CA ILE A 89 -10.53 -1.31 1.84
C ILE A 89 -9.29 -2.15 1.55
N ASP A 90 -9.42 -3.48 1.60
CA ASP A 90 -8.34 -4.40 1.26
C ASP A 90 -8.07 -4.40 -0.25
N ILE A 91 -9.11 -4.20 -1.06
CA ILE A 91 -8.97 -4.01 -2.52
C ILE A 91 -8.16 -2.76 -2.84
N TRP A 92 -8.36 -1.66 -2.10
CA TRP A 92 -7.52 -0.48 -2.25
C TRP A 92 -6.04 -0.80 -1.95
N SER A 93 -5.77 -1.41 -0.79
CA SER A 93 -4.40 -1.78 -0.42
C SER A 93 -3.77 -2.73 -1.44
N LEU A 94 -4.54 -3.67 -2.00
CA LEU A 94 -4.09 -4.54 -3.09
C LEU A 94 -3.68 -3.74 -4.33
N GLY A 95 -4.50 -2.79 -4.76
CA GLY A 95 -4.19 -1.95 -5.93
C GLY A 95 -2.89 -1.15 -5.75
N VAL A 96 -2.70 -0.55 -4.57
CA VAL A 96 -1.44 0.16 -4.24
C VAL A 96 -0.26 -0.81 -4.17
N MET A 97 -0.43 -1.99 -3.55
CA MET A 97 0.62 -3.00 -3.44
C MET A 97 1.06 -3.54 -4.79
N LEU A 98 0.11 -3.85 -5.69
CA LEU A 98 0.42 -4.34 -7.04
C LEU A 98 1.22 -3.30 -7.83
N TRP A 99 0.86 -2.02 -7.69
CA TRP A 99 1.63 -0.92 -8.27
C TRP A 99 3.07 -0.92 -7.75
N ASP A 100 3.25 -1.01 -6.43
CA ASP A 100 4.58 -0.99 -5.81
C ASP A 100 5.45 -2.17 -6.27
N VAL A 101 4.86 -3.35 -6.38
CA VAL A 101 5.55 -4.58 -6.82
C VAL A 101 5.99 -4.42 -8.28
N LEU A 102 5.09 -3.94 -9.15
CA LEU A 102 5.39 -3.79 -10.56
C LEU A 102 6.41 -2.67 -10.82
N GLU A 103 6.27 -1.51 -10.17
CA GLU A 103 7.18 -0.37 -10.36
C GLU A 103 8.48 -0.49 -9.58
N SER A 104 8.56 -1.44 -8.64
CA SER A 104 9.63 -1.52 -7.62
C SER A 104 9.80 -0.23 -6.81
N LYS A 105 8.75 0.60 -6.76
CA LYS A 105 8.75 1.91 -6.13
C LYS A 105 7.36 2.25 -5.64
N LYS A 106 7.25 2.94 -4.49
CA LYS A 106 5.95 3.28 -3.91
C LYS A 106 5.10 4.13 -4.87
N LEU A 107 3.79 3.87 -4.95
CA LEU A 107 2.84 4.76 -5.63
C LEU A 107 2.76 6.11 -4.90
N PHE A 108 2.58 6.06 -3.57
CA PHE A 108 2.50 7.25 -2.70
C PHE A 108 3.79 7.40 -1.89
N ARG A 109 4.85 7.95 -2.51
CA ARG A 109 6.19 8.11 -1.90
C ARG A 109 6.28 9.26 -0.91
N GLU A 110 5.69 10.39 -1.24
CA GLU A 110 5.79 11.63 -0.48
C GLU A 110 4.64 11.75 0.55
N VAL A 111 4.43 10.69 1.31
CA VAL A 111 3.41 10.63 2.39
C VAL A 111 4.02 10.68 3.78
N TYR A 112 5.34 10.90 3.87
CA TYR A 112 6.04 11.17 5.11
C TYR A 112 6.62 12.57 5.04
N ASP A 113 6.51 13.30 6.15
CA ASP A 113 7.18 14.59 6.31
C ASP A 113 8.70 14.34 6.33
N ILE A 114 9.41 14.99 5.40
CA ILE A 114 10.86 14.87 5.22
C ILE A 114 11.62 15.31 6.48
N ASP A 115 11.04 16.21 7.28
CA ASP A 115 11.69 16.79 8.44
C ASP A 115 11.29 16.10 9.77
N ALA A 116 10.12 15.44 9.82
CA ALA A 116 9.56 14.89 11.06
C ALA A 116 9.42 13.35 11.09
N ASP A 117 9.59 12.65 9.95
CA ASP A 117 9.30 11.21 9.81
C ASP A 117 7.86 10.83 10.22
N ASP A 118 6.96 11.82 10.26
CA ASP A 118 5.55 11.67 10.58
C ASP A 118 4.73 11.49 9.30
N TYR A 119 3.68 10.68 9.38
CA TYR A 119 2.76 10.43 8.28
C TYR A 119 1.95 11.68 7.89
N ASP A 120 2.18 12.19 6.69
CA ASP A 120 1.48 13.33 6.10
C ASP A 120 0.19 12.88 5.38
N GLU A 121 -0.89 12.75 6.16
CA GLU A 121 -2.23 12.45 5.66
C GLU A 121 -2.73 13.45 4.61
N LEU A 122 -2.34 14.73 4.75
CA LEU A 122 -2.74 15.79 3.83
C LEU A 122 -1.99 15.64 2.51
N GLY A 123 -0.68 15.39 2.54
CA GLY A 123 0.11 15.04 1.36
C GLY A 123 -0.38 13.77 0.67
N HIS A 124 -0.82 12.77 1.43
CA HIS A 124 -1.38 11.54 0.86
C HIS A 124 -2.69 11.79 0.10
N LEU A 125 -3.64 12.54 0.70
CA LEU A 125 -4.87 12.93 0.01
C LEU A 125 -4.60 13.80 -1.22
N ALA A 126 -3.54 14.62 -1.23
CA ALA A 126 -3.14 15.40 -2.39
C ALA A 126 -2.76 14.50 -3.58
N HIS A 127 -2.00 13.43 -3.34
CA HIS A 127 -1.62 12.47 -4.38
C HIS A 127 -2.81 11.66 -4.88
N ILE A 128 -3.68 11.21 -3.96
CA ILE A 128 -4.92 10.52 -4.34
C ILE A 128 -5.78 11.45 -5.22
N THR A 129 -5.88 12.73 -4.87
CA THR A 129 -6.62 13.73 -5.64
C THR A 129 -5.99 13.99 -7.01
N ALA A 130 -4.66 14.02 -7.12
CA ALA A 130 -3.99 14.16 -8.41
C ALA A 130 -4.22 12.94 -9.33
N LEU A 131 -4.21 11.74 -8.75
CA LEU A 131 -4.37 10.48 -9.48
C LEU A 131 -5.82 10.23 -9.93
N LEU A 132 -6.79 10.51 -9.07
CA LEU A 132 -8.19 10.13 -9.26
C LEU A 132 -9.12 11.32 -9.55
N GLY A 133 -8.62 12.55 -9.44
CA GLY A 133 -9.44 13.76 -9.42
C GLY A 133 -10.04 14.04 -8.04
N PRO A 134 -10.89 15.08 -7.91
CA PRO A 134 -11.47 15.46 -6.63
C PRO A 134 -12.38 14.38 -6.04
N PRO A 135 -12.45 14.24 -4.71
CA PRO A 135 -13.33 13.28 -4.06
C PRO A 135 -14.81 13.62 -4.26
N PRO A 136 -15.70 12.61 -4.31
CA PRO A 136 -17.14 12.82 -4.31
C PRO A 136 -17.60 13.42 -2.98
N LYS A 137 -18.60 14.30 -3.03
CA LYS A 137 -19.13 14.97 -1.82
C LYS A 137 -19.72 13.99 -0.83
N GLU A 138 -20.29 12.90 -1.32
CA GLU A 138 -20.88 11.82 -0.55
C GLU A 138 -19.86 11.16 0.38
N LEU A 139 -18.62 10.98 -0.09
CA LEU A 139 -17.53 10.46 0.74
C LEU A 139 -17.11 11.48 1.79
N LEU A 140 -16.93 12.74 1.39
CA LEU A 140 -16.57 13.82 2.31
C LEU A 140 -17.60 13.98 3.44
N ASN A 141 -18.89 13.88 3.12
CA ASN A 141 -19.97 13.98 4.09
C ASN A 141 -20.00 12.81 5.10
N LYS A 142 -19.50 11.63 4.71
CA LYS A 142 -19.40 10.45 5.60
C LYS A 142 -18.16 10.48 6.49
N GLY A 143 -17.11 11.22 6.10
CA GLY A 143 -15.85 11.30 6.84
C GLY A 143 -15.96 12.14 8.10
N LYS A 144 -15.68 11.55 9.27
CA LYS A 144 -15.68 12.27 10.55
C LYS A 144 -14.55 13.30 10.63
N ARG A 145 -13.44 13.05 9.93
CA ARG A 145 -12.23 13.88 9.91
C ARG A 145 -12.13 14.79 8.68
N THR A 146 -13.14 14.82 7.82
CA THR A 146 -13.16 15.64 6.58
C THR A 146 -12.77 17.10 6.82
N HIS A 147 -13.26 17.70 7.91
CA HIS A 147 -12.99 19.09 8.27
C HIS A 147 -11.49 19.41 8.51
N LEU A 148 -10.64 18.40 8.72
CA LEU A 148 -9.19 18.58 8.83
C LEU A 148 -8.55 18.84 7.46
N PHE A 149 -9.10 18.24 6.40
CA PHE A 149 -8.48 18.20 5.07
C PHE A 149 -9.21 19.06 4.03
N TYR A 150 -10.51 19.30 4.23
CA TYR A 150 -11.36 20.08 3.33
C TYR A 150 -12.05 21.20 4.12
N ASP A 151 -12.31 22.33 3.46
CA ASP A 151 -13.12 23.40 4.02
C ASP A 151 -14.63 23.14 3.87
N SER A 152 -15.46 24.08 4.34
CA SER A 152 -16.92 23.97 4.28
C SER A 152 -17.48 23.97 2.85
N GLU A 153 -16.72 24.43 1.86
CA GLU A 153 -17.09 24.42 0.45
C GLU A 153 -16.63 23.13 -0.25
N GLY A 154 -15.93 22.25 0.47
CA GLY A 154 -15.34 21.02 -0.06
C GLY A 154 -14.01 21.25 -0.78
N LYS A 155 -13.39 22.42 -0.63
CA LYS A 155 -12.08 22.72 -1.22
C LYS A 155 -10.98 22.10 -0.36
N PHE A 156 -10.05 21.45 -1.03
CA PHE A 156 -8.90 20.82 -0.38
C PHE A 156 -7.96 21.86 0.24
N LYS A 157 -7.52 21.61 1.48
CA LYS A 157 -6.64 22.50 2.26
C LYS A 157 -5.15 22.27 2.01
N GLY A 158 -4.79 21.12 1.42
CA GLY A 158 -3.40 20.74 1.15
C GLY A 158 -2.82 21.35 -0.13
N ARG A 159 -1.57 20.98 -0.42
CA ARG A 159 -0.92 21.34 -1.68
C ARG A 159 -1.65 20.71 -2.86
N THR A 160 -1.76 21.44 -3.96
CA THR A 160 -2.23 20.88 -5.22
C THR A 160 -1.07 20.26 -5.97
N ILE A 161 -1.20 18.99 -6.34
CA ILE A 161 -0.24 18.29 -7.20
C ILE A 161 -0.80 18.32 -8.63
N SER A 162 0.06 18.61 -9.61
CA SER A 162 -0.38 18.66 -11.01
C SER A 162 -0.74 17.28 -11.52
N ALA A 163 -1.97 17.11 -12.03
CA ALA A 163 -2.40 15.87 -12.68
C ALA A 163 -1.57 15.52 -13.91
N THR A 164 -0.90 16.49 -14.55
CA THR A 164 0.05 16.21 -15.65
C THR A 164 1.39 15.66 -15.16
N ALA A 165 1.76 15.94 -13.91
CA ALA A 165 2.99 15.44 -13.30
C ALA A 165 2.77 14.06 -12.65
N PHE A 166 1.59 13.85 -12.06
CA PHE A 166 1.25 12.63 -11.32
C PHE A 166 -0.10 12.06 -11.79
N ASN A 167 -0.03 11.12 -12.74
CA ASN A 167 -1.15 10.29 -13.18
C ASN A 167 -0.64 8.86 -13.46
N PHE A 168 -1.56 7.91 -13.66
CA PHE A 168 -1.23 6.51 -13.90
C PHE A 168 -0.22 6.33 -15.05
N GLU A 169 -0.42 7.05 -16.14
CA GLU A 169 0.38 6.92 -17.36
C GLU A 169 1.80 7.50 -17.19
N THR A 170 1.98 8.57 -16.40
CA THR A 170 3.30 9.19 -16.16
C THR A 170 4.09 8.50 -15.07
N VAL A 171 3.42 7.92 -14.07
CA VAL A 171 4.10 7.31 -12.91
C VAL A 171 4.42 5.83 -13.12
N LEU A 172 3.78 5.17 -14.10
CA LEU A 172 4.12 3.81 -14.52
C LEU A 172 5.25 3.86 -15.56
N SER A 173 6.36 3.20 -15.27
CA SER A 173 7.59 3.25 -16.06
C SER A 173 8.26 1.89 -16.32
N GLN A 174 7.85 0.82 -15.63
CA GLN A 174 8.47 -0.51 -15.80
C GLN A 174 7.84 -1.34 -16.92
N VAL A 175 6.64 -0.99 -17.36
CA VAL A 175 5.93 -1.66 -18.45
C VAL A 175 5.47 -0.63 -19.47
N ASP A 176 5.33 -1.06 -20.72
CA ASP A 176 4.96 -0.21 -21.85
C ASP A 176 3.90 -0.88 -22.74
N GLY A 177 3.41 -0.14 -23.73
CA GLY A 177 2.51 -0.67 -24.75
C GLY A 177 1.19 -1.21 -24.19
N GLU A 178 0.81 -2.40 -24.63
CA GLU A 178 -0.46 -3.04 -24.27
C GLU A 178 -0.50 -3.48 -22.80
N ASP A 179 0.61 -4.02 -22.28
CA ASP A 179 0.70 -4.43 -20.87
C ASP A 179 0.45 -3.24 -19.93
N LYS A 180 1.11 -2.10 -20.20
CA LYS A 180 0.87 -0.84 -19.49
C LYS A 180 -0.60 -0.44 -19.48
N MET A 181 -1.28 -0.48 -20.63
CA MET A 181 -2.69 -0.12 -20.72
C MET A 181 -3.56 -1.09 -19.91
N MET A 182 -3.34 -2.40 -20.06
CA MET A 182 -4.09 -3.43 -19.34
C MET A 182 -3.90 -3.33 -17.82
N PHE A 183 -2.66 -3.13 -17.36
CA PHE A 183 -2.36 -2.97 -15.94
C PHE A 183 -3.03 -1.74 -15.34
N ILE A 184 -2.96 -0.60 -16.03
CA ILE A 184 -3.61 0.64 -15.58
C ILE A 184 -5.11 0.43 -15.46
N GLU A 185 -5.75 -0.20 -16.44
CA GLU A 185 -7.19 -0.48 -16.38
C GLU A 185 -7.52 -1.45 -15.24
N PHE A 186 -6.69 -2.47 -15.00
CA PHE A 186 -6.85 -3.38 -13.87
C PHE A 186 -6.77 -2.65 -12.51
N VAL A 187 -5.75 -1.81 -12.30
CA VAL A 187 -5.58 -1.06 -11.04
C VAL A 187 -6.67 0.02 -10.86
N LYS A 188 -7.14 0.66 -11.94
CA LYS A 188 -8.25 1.63 -11.90
C LYS A 188 -9.56 1.03 -11.38
N ARG A 189 -9.74 -0.30 -11.45
CA ARG A 189 -10.88 -1.01 -10.84
C ARG A 189 -10.76 -1.15 -9.32
N MET A 190 -9.56 -1.00 -8.78
CA MET A 190 -9.26 -1.08 -7.34
C MET A 190 -9.16 0.31 -6.70
N LEU A 191 -8.54 1.27 -7.40
CA LEU A 191 -8.31 2.62 -6.91
C LEU A 191 -9.46 3.55 -7.30
N LYS A 192 -10.51 3.54 -6.47
CA LYS A 192 -11.66 4.44 -6.55
C LYS A 192 -11.87 5.17 -5.23
N TRP A 193 -12.35 6.42 -5.33
CA TRP A 193 -12.77 7.19 -4.15
C TRP A 193 -13.91 6.52 -3.42
N ASP A 194 -15.00 6.17 -4.11
CA ASP A 194 -16.13 5.46 -3.50
C ASP A 194 -15.76 3.97 -3.33
N PRO A 195 -15.74 3.44 -2.09
CA PRO A 195 -15.45 2.03 -1.85
C PRO A 195 -16.45 1.09 -2.55
N ALA A 196 -17.69 1.53 -2.80
CA ALA A 196 -18.71 0.74 -3.48
C ALA A 196 -18.47 0.58 -4.99
N GLU A 197 -17.65 1.44 -5.60
CA GLU A 197 -17.28 1.36 -7.02
C GLU A 197 -16.07 0.44 -7.27
N ARG A 198 -15.41 -0.03 -6.21
CA ARG A 198 -14.25 -0.93 -6.33
C ARG A 198 -14.73 -2.33 -6.67
N SER A 199 -14.07 -2.96 -7.64
CA SER A 199 -14.34 -4.36 -7.98
C SER A 199 -14.00 -5.28 -6.81
N THR A 200 -14.79 -6.32 -6.61
CA THR A 200 -14.51 -7.37 -5.64
C THR A 200 -13.30 -8.21 -6.08
N ALA A 201 -12.63 -8.89 -5.13
CA ALA A 201 -11.55 -9.83 -5.47
C ALA A 201 -12.00 -10.90 -6.47
N LYS A 202 -13.26 -11.37 -6.38
CA LYS A 202 -13.83 -12.33 -7.32
C LYS A 202 -13.91 -11.80 -8.75
N GLU A 203 -14.30 -10.53 -8.92
CA GLU A 203 -14.39 -9.90 -10.23
C GLU A 203 -13.01 -9.55 -10.80
N LEU A 204 -12.06 -9.19 -9.94
CA LEU A 204 -10.68 -8.92 -10.32
C LEU A 204 -9.95 -10.20 -10.77
N LEU A 205 -10.26 -11.35 -10.16
CA LEU A 205 -9.73 -12.65 -10.59
C LEU A 205 -10.16 -13.06 -12.01
N GLN A 206 -11.11 -12.36 -12.62
CA GLN A 206 -11.52 -12.61 -14.02
C GLN A 206 -10.88 -11.62 -14.98
N ASP A 207 -10.01 -10.72 -14.51
CA ASP A 207 -9.41 -9.70 -15.34
C ASP A 207 -8.39 -10.31 -16.33
N PRO A 208 -8.46 -9.96 -17.63
CA PRO A 208 -7.55 -10.49 -18.64
C PRO A 208 -6.06 -10.22 -18.35
N TRP A 209 -5.74 -9.13 -17.65
CA TRP A 209 -4.34 -8.79 -17.35
C TRP A 209 -3.62 -9.89 -16.54
N LEU A 210 -4.34 -10.63 -15.68
CA LEU A 210 -3.77 -11.72 -14.89
C LEU A 210 -3.38 -12.96 -15.70
N TYR A 211 -3.89 -13.07 -16.92
CA TYR A 211 -3.76 -14.27 -17.76
C TYR A 211 -3.12 -13.98 -19.12
N ALA A 212 -2.78 -12.72 -19.39
CA ALA A 212 -2.08 -12.34 -20.59
C ALA A 212 -0.67 -12.95 -20.57
N GLU A 213 -0.30 -13.63 -21.66
CA GLU A 213 1.07 -14.05 -21.90
C GLU A 213 1.82 -12.84 -22.46
N PHE A 214 2.58 -12.16 -21.60
CA PHE A 214 3.49 -11.11 -22.03
C PHE A 214 4.81 -11.77 -22.43
N ASP A 215 5.31 -11.42 -23.61
CA ASP A 215 6.60 -11.92 -24.10
C ASP A 215 7.69 -11.59 -23.07
N THR A 216 8.37 -12.62 -22.57
CA THR A 216 9.57 -12.44 -21.77
C THR A 216 10.71 -12.11 -22.71
N ASP A 217 11.05 -10.83 -22.84
CA ASP A 217 12.32 -10.39 -23.46
C ASP A 217 13.54 -10.89 -22.66
#